data_AF-A0A5C7UN46-F1
#
_entry.id   AF-A0A5C7UN46-F1
#
_cell.length_a   1.000
_cell.length_b   1.000
_cell.length_c   1.000
_cell.angle_alpha   90.00
_cell.angle_beta   90.00
_cell.angle_gamma   90.00
#
_symmetry.space_group_name_H-M   'P 1'
#
loop_
_entity.id
_entity.type
_entity.pdbx_description
1 polymer ?
#
loop_
_entity_poly.entity_id
_entity_poly.type
_entity_poly.pdbx_seq_one_letter_code
_entity_poly.pdbx_strand_id
1 'polypeptide(L)'
;MKIDILKKGPNVPRTSLCVWNPDGIPGDPNTDHVRFLISEFDKISPEENEDGLPAYDLFEQISDFIETMSREQHMSMYASYVDIRRLFDYEYDLSQLSFKLRSAVVKLLDHIDLQKLEYFLISQGKIRIPDSIHQTWDGVGKEAARVKTYIRSDYTALVAMTAALRLMIPVWGEYIFRVKENVSNATKEYHAFNLIEGSQLMASEAMQKFAAYVECSIPTDRDIATAIMSGISSEDFPRWVLAIVTLRRLTVGDIRGVEKGNGVKDFSLITFVYTYISFKVKGMDSSLAGKITYKGTTNQNQDEENNISALEEYRVKQVTPAGIIAMFEVYVRDNKQVLNHLCPGINLEMPVNAELFQKHHERDLNESQMILLKWIFSLVMPPGSIDHLDKPTVINCYLIAQAFLMHHGLVSLACLSTAIAKRHDGIIHTTSIDGKMRTPKEVDDRLKEMFPHERRSQSKQKNARKENPALDAITKLADDLSSESWLLTVRDELVPIVNHNNLSRTYVAPDDIKVQLSKLVMIIQDIKLNRVQEKF
;
A
#
# COMPACT_ATOMS: atom_id res chain seq x y z
N MET A 1 -0.01 27.86 15.11
CA MET A 1 0.47 26.57 14.60
C MET A 1 -0.37 26.20 13.39
N LYS A 2 0.24 25.83 12.26
CA LYS A 2 -0.48 25.37 11.07
C LYS A 2 -0.07 23.93 10.77
N ILE A 3 -1.00 23.12 10.30
CA ILE A 3 -0.73 21.77 9.81
C ILE A 3 -0.91 21.81 8.31
N ASP A 4 0.19 21.80 7.57
CA ASP A 4 0.13 21.87 6.11
C ASP A 4 0.74 20.61 5.49
N ILE A 5 0.03 20.08 4.51
CA ILE A 5 0.63 19.16 3.53
C ILE A 5 1.56 20.00 2.67
N LEU A 6 2.85 19.65 2.57
CA LEU A 6 3.76 20.36 1.70
C LEU A 6 3.34 20.16 0.23
N LYS A 7 2.77 21.21 -0.38
CA LYS A 7 2.43 21.23 -1.80
C LYS A 7 3.70 21.50 -2.62
N LYS A 8 4.04 20.54 -3.49
CA LYS A 8 4.94 20.63 -4.66
C LYS A 8 6.01 21.73 -4.61
N GLY A 9 7.13 21.43 -3.94
CA GLY A 9 8.43 22.07 -4.21
C GLY A 9 9.34 21.12 -5.00
N PRO A 10 10.31 21.61 -5.79
CA PRO A 10 11.14 20.77 -6.66
C PRO A 10 11.97 19.70 -5.93
N ASN A 11 12.10 19.78 -4.59
CA ASN A 11 12.89 18.88 -3.76
C ASN A 11 12.13 18.24 -2.58
N VAL A 12 10.79 18.29 -2.55
CA VAL A 12 9.99 17.76 -1.43
C VAL A 12 9.10 16.61 -1.93
N PRO A 13 9.27 15.37 -1.44
CA PRO A 13 8.39 14.27 -1.80
C PRO A 13 6.96 14.56 -1.35
N ARG A 14 5.98 14.11 -2.14
CA ARG A 14 4.52 14.26 -1.94
C ARG A 14 3.99 13.72 -0.60
N THR A 15 4.86 13.18 0.24
CA THR A 15 4.58 12.28 1.35
C THR A 15 4.85 12.88 2.71
N SER A 16 4.93 14.21 2.84
CA SER A 16 5.31 14.84 4.11
C SER A 16 4.34 15.93 4.55
N LEU A 17 3.95 15.85 5.82
CA LEU A 17 3.11 16.82 6.50
C LEU A 17 3.96 17.57 7.53
N CYS A 18 3.86 18.90 7.48
CA CYS A 18 4.60 19.79 8.36
C CYS A 18 3.69 20.36 9.43
N VAL A 19 4.17 20.27 10.67
CA VAL A 19 3.62 21.04 11.78
C VAL A 19 4.52 22.26 12.00
N TRP A 20 3.96 23.45 11.80
CA TRP A 20 4.70 24.71 11.86
C TRP A 20 4.84 25.22 13.30
N ASN A 21 6.06 25.63 13.66
CA ASN A 21 6.34 26.34 14.90
C ASN A 21 5.50 27.63 14.97
N PRO A 22 4.78 27.91 16.08
CA PRO A 22 3.99 29.13 16.26
C PRO A 22 4.78 30.43 16.06
N ASP A 23 6.08 30.41 16.34
CA ASP A 23 6.98 31.57 16.24
C ASP A 23 7.71 31.66 14.87
N GLY A 24 7.50 30.67 13.99
CA GLY A 24 8.10 30.63 12.66
C GLY A 24 7.22 31.29 11.59
N ILE A 25 7.85 31.93 10.60
CA ILE A 25 7.19 32.41 9.38
C ILE A 25 6.78 31.19 8.52
N PRO A 26 5.48 30.97 8.23
CA PRO A 26 5.04 29.90 7.35
C PRO A 26 5.68 30.05 5.96
N GLY A 27 6.35 29.00 5.48
CA GLY A 27 7.02 28.97 4.18
C GLY A 27 8.50 29.37 4.19
N ASP A 28 9.08 29.76 5.33
CA ASP A 28 10.52 29.97 5.46
C ASP A 28 11.25 28.63 5.65
N PRO A 29 12.15 28.21 4.73
CA PRO A 29 12.90 26.97 4.86
C PRO A 29 13.82 26.91 6.09
N ASN A 30 14.09 28.04 6.75
CA ASN A 30 14.94 28.14 7.94
C ASN A 30 14.19 28.07 9.27
N THR A 31 12.85 27.94 9.28
CA THR A 31 12.10 27.80 10.54
C THR A 31 12.00 26.34 10.98
N ASP A 32 12.15 26.06 12.28
CA ASP A 32 12.03 24.71 12.85
C ASP A 32 10.63 24.14 12.60
N HIS A 33 10.54 23.10 11.76
CA HIS A 33 9.29 22.41 11.47
C HIS A 33 9.43 20.91 11.71
N VAL A 34 8.38 20.30 12.28
CA VAL A 34 8.34 18.86 12.51
C VAL A 34 7.73 18.20 11.29
N ARG A 35 8.47 17.24 10.69
CA ARG A 35 8.03 16.51 9.49
C ARG A 35 7.57 15.10 9.86
N PHE A 36 6.46 14.68 9.28
CA PHE A 36 5.94 13.31 9.38
C PHE A 36 5.74 12.72 7.98
N LEU A 37 6.03 11.44 7.82
CA LEU A 37 5.76 10.68 6.61
C LEU A 37 4.28 10.27 6.58
N ILE A 38 3.57 10.63 5.52
CA ILE A 38 2.13 10.34 5.34
C ILE A 38 1.85 9.57 4.03
N SER A 39 2.85 8.89 3.46
CA SER A 39 2.74 8.19 2.16
C SER A 39 1.58 7.19 2.08
N GLU A 40 1.17 6.62 3.21
CA GLU A 40 0.04 5.68 3.28
C GLU A 40 -1.33 6.38 3.23
N PHE A 41 -1.39 7.67 3.59
CA PHE A 41 -2.58 8.52 3.50
C PHE A 41 -2.66 9.28 2.17
N ASP A 42 -1.55 9.45 1.43
CA ASP A 42 -1.54 10.14 0.13
C ASP A 42 -2.41 9.46 -0.93
N LYS A 43 -2.53 8.12 -0.88
CA LYS A 43 -3.45 7.36 -1.75
C LYS A 43 -4.93 7.65 -1.47
N ILE A 44 -5.23 8.39 -0.40
CA ILE A 44 -6.56 8.71 0.09
C ILE A 44 -6.82 10.24 -0.02
N SER A 45 -5.82 11.01 -0.45
CA SER A 45 -5.98 12.45 -0.68
C SER A 45 -7.03 12.72 -1.77
N PRO A 46 -8.03 13.58 -1.53
CA PRO A 46 -9.12 13.85 -2.47
C PRO A 46 -8.73 14.48 -3.81
N GLU A 47 -7.45 14.82 -4.02
CA GLU A 47 -7.02 15.49 -5.25
C GLU A 47 -7.18 14.60 -6.51
N GLU A 48 -7.21 13.26 -6.37
CA GLU A 48 -7.47 12.31 -7.46
C GLU A 48 -8.30 11.10 -7.01
N ASN A 49 -9.47 11.32 -6.39
CA ASN A 49 -10.39 10.21 -6.15
C ASN A 49 -11.10 9.78 -7.45
N GLU A 50 -11.10 8.48 -7.75
CA GLU A 50 -11.91 7.83 -8.79
C GLU A 50 -13.42 8.19 -8.70
N ASP A 51 -13.86 8.67 -7.53
CA ASP A 51 -15.25 9.02 -7.20
C ASP A 51 -15.65 10.49 -7.52
N GLY A 52 -14.76 11.32 -8.10
CA GLY A 52 -15.10 12.66 -8.58
C GLY A 52 -15.49 13.68 -7.50
N LEU A 53 -14.90 13.58 -6.30
CA LEU A 53 -15.07 14.56 -5.23
C LEU A 53 -14.22 15.82 -5.51
N PRO A 54 -14.70 17.04 -5.21
CA PRO A 54 -13.89 18.25 -5.34
C PRO A 54 -12.70 18.19 -4.36
N ALA A 55 -11.51 18.61 -4.81
CA ALA A 55 -10.34 18.71 -3.94
C ALA A 55 -10.64 19.66 -2.76
N TYR A 56 -10.38 19.20 -1.55
CA TYR A 56 -10.57 20.01 -0.34
C TYR A 56 -9.46 19.74 0.67
N ASP A 57 -9.21 20.74 1.52
CA ASP A 57 -8.19 20.63 2.56
C ASP A 57 -8.76 19.92 3.79
N LEU A 58 -8.15 18.79 4.14
CA LEU A 58 -8.51 18.01 5.32
C LEU A 58 -8.22 18.80 6.60
N PHE A 59 -7.24 19.68 6.63
CA PHE A 59 -6.81 20.34 7.87
C PHE A 59 -7.43 21.72 8.07
N GLU A 60 -8.23 22.23 7.13
CA GLU A 60 -8.83 23.58 7.19
C GLU A 60 -9.57 23.82 8.50
N GLN A 61 -10.60 23.02 8.81
CA GLN A 61 -11.47 23.29 9.97
C GLN A 61 -10.74 23.15 11.31
N ILE A 62 -9.81 22.19 11.41
CA ILE A 62 -9.03 22.00 12.64
C ILE A 62 -7.95 23.07 12.79
N SER A 63 -7.36 23.55 11.68
CA SER A 63 -6.41 24.66 11.69
C SER A 63 -7.09 25.96 12.11
N ASP A 64 -8.26 26.26 11.53
CA ASP A 64 -9.07 27.42 11.91
C ASP A 64 -9.43 27.40 13.41
N PHE A 65 -9.78 26.22 13.94
CA PHE A 65 -10.03 26.08 15.38
C PHE A 65 -8.77 26.31 16.21
N ILE A 66 -7.64 25.72 15.80
CA ILE A 66 -6.36 25.91 16.47
C ILE A 66 -6.01 27.40 16.51
N GLU A 67 -6.22 28.16 15.43
CA GLU A 67 -5.94 29.61 15.40
C GLU A 67 -6.68 30.40 16.48
N THR A 68 -7.83 29.92 16.98
CA THR A 68 -8.56 30.55 18.08
C THR A 68 -7.96 30.31 19.48
N MET A 69 -7.06 29.33 19.61
CA MET A 69 -6.43 28.97 20.88
C MET A 69 -5.37 29.98 21.32
N SER A 70 -5.04 29.96 22.62
CA SER A 70 -3.97 30.81 23.14
C SER A 70 -2.59 30.39 22.62
N ARG A 71 -1.65 31.34 22.62
CA ARG A 71 -0.25 31.06 22.24
C ARG A 71 0.38 29.95 23.07
N GLU A 72 0.08 29.90 24.37
CA GLU A 72 0.59 28.85 25.26
C GLU A 72 0.09 27.46 24.83
N GLN A 73 -1.19 27.36 24.47
CA GLN A 73 -1.78 26.11 23.96
C GLN A 73 -1.14 25.68 22.63
N HIS A 74 -0.87 26.63 21.72
CA HIS A 74 -0.17 26.33 20.46
C HIS A 74 1.22 25.75 20.70
N MET A 75 1.99 26.37 21.60
CA MET A 75 3.33 25.92 21.93
C MET A 75 3.32 24.55 22.59
N SER A 76 2.36 24.31 23.49
CA SER A 76 2.21 23.01 24.17
C SER A 76 1.84 21.89 23.19
N MET A 77 0.93 22.16 22.26
CA MET A 77 0.56 21.21 21.21
C MET A 77 1.71 20.95 20.24
N TYR A 78 2.45 21.99 19.83
CA TYR A 78 3.65 21.84 19.01
C TYR A 78 4.72 21.00 19.73
N ALA A 79 4.96 21.25 21.02
CA ALA A 79 5.88 20.48 21.84
C ALA A 79 5.50 18.99 21.89
N SER A 80 4.19 18.68 21.97
CA SER A 80 3.70 17.30 21.89
C SER A 80 4.08 16.63 20.56
N TYR A 81 3.98 17.34 19.42
CA TYR A 81 4.45 16.81 18.14
C TYR A 81 5.97 16.63 18.08
N VAL A 82 6.75 17.54 18.67
CA VAL A 82 8.21 17.41 18.77
C VAL A 82 8.59 16.16 19.57
N ASP A 83 7.93 15.93 20.70
CA ASP A 83 8.18 14.75 21.53
C ASP A 83 7.80 13.46 20.82
N ILE A 84 6.67 13.43 20.10
CA ILE A 84 6.29 12.30 19.25
C ILE A 84 7.35 12.04 18.17
N ARG A 85 7.87 13.10 17.53
CA ARG A 85 8.93 12.96 16.51
C ARG A 85 10.21 12.38 17.11
N ARG A 86 10.60 12.83 18.30
CA ARG A 86 11.75 12.28 19.01
C ARG A 86 11.57 10.80 19.31
N LEU A 87 10.38 10.37 19.74
CA LEU A 87 10.11 8.94 19.96
C LEU A 87 10.32 8.14 18.68
N PHE A 88 9.84 8.64 17.54
CA PHE A 88 10.12 8.03 16.26
C PHE A 88 11.63 8.01 15.95
N ASP A 89 12.38 9.07 16.17
CA ASP A 89 13.79 9.12 15.79
C ASP A 89 14.72 8.27 16.68
N TYR A 90 14.35 8.02 17.94
CA TYR A 90 15.24 7.37 18.93
C TYR A 90 14.78 5.98 19.43
N GLU A 91 13.50 5.60 19.27
CA GLU A 91 13.01 4.30 19.73
C GLU A 91 12.97 3.28 18.59
N TYR A 92 13.89 2.31 18.63
CA TYR A 92 14.02 1.26 17.62
C TYR A 92 13.15 0.02 17.93
N ASP A 93 12.82 -0.22 19.20
CA ASP A 93 11.94 -1.33 19.59
C ASP A 93 10.48 -0.95 19.37
N LEU A 94 9.77 -1.71 18.54
CA LEU A 94 8.38 -1.40 18.18
C LEU A 94 7.44 -1.45 19.37
N SER A 95 7.61 -2.40 20.30
CA SER A 95 6.72 -2.54 21.46
C SER A 95 6.86 -1.35 22.40
N GLN A 96 8.10 -0.92 22.67
CA GLN A 96 8.39 0.27 23.46
C GLN A 96 7.94 1.56 22.75
N LEU A 97 8.14 1.64 21.43
CA LEU A 97 7.66 2.75 20.62
C LEU A 97 6.14 2.89 20.74
N SER A 98 5.37 1.81 20.52
CA SER A 98 3.89 1.84 20.64
C SER A 98 3.44 2.26 22.04
N PHE A 99 4.09 1.73 23.09
CA PHE A 99 3.75 2.06 24.47
C PHE A 99 4.01 3.54 24.80
N LYS A 100 5.21 4.05 24.46
CA LYS A 100 5.59 5.45 24.68
C LYS A 100 4.75 6.41 23.82
N LEU A 101 4.49 6.04 22.57
CA LEU A 101 3.66 6.82 21.65
C LEU A 101 2.25 6.97 22.18
N ARG A 102 1.63 5.93 22.73
CA ARG A 102 0.27 6.04 23.31
C ARG A 102 0.21 7.15 24.36
N SER A 103 1.19 7.20 25.27
CA SER A 103 1.23 8.26 26.29
C SER A 103 1.42 9.66 25.69
N ALA A 104 2.29 9.80 24.68
CA ALA A 104 2.50 11.08 24.01
C ALA A 104 1.28 11.53 23.19
N VAL A 105 0.58 10.59 22.54
CA VAL A 105 -0.66 10.83 21.78
C VAL A 105 -1.79 11.29 22.69
N VAL A 106 -1.95 10.69 23.88
CA VAL A 106 -2.96 11.15 24.84
C VAL A 106 -2.73 12.61 25.20
N LYS A 107 -1.48 13.01 25.49
CA LYS A 107 -1.13 14.43 25.77
C LYS A 107 -1.46 15.36 24.61
N LEU A 108 -1.15 14.93 23.38
CA LEU A 108 -1.49 15.70 22.18
C LEU A 108 -3.00 15.95 22.08
N LEU A 109 -3.80 14.90 22.29
CA LEU A 109 -5.25 14.96 22.16
C LEU A 109 -5.94 15.70 23.30
N ASP A 110 -5.33 15.71 24.50
CA ASP A 110 -5.84 16.46 25.67
C ASP A 110 -5.83 17.98 25.47
N HIS A 111 -5.10 18.50 24.46
CA HIS A 111 -5.18 19.92 24.08
C HIS A 111 -6.50 20.31 23.42
N ILE A 112 -7.28 19.34 22.92
CA ILE A 112 -8.53 19.59 22.20
C ILE A 112 -9.73 19.28 23.10
N ASP A 113 -10.47 20.31 23.44
CA ASP A 113 -11.78 20.19 24.06
C ASP A 113 -12.85 19.95 22.98
N LEU A 114 -13.38 18.73 22.94
CA LEU A 114 -14.37 18.31 21.94
C LEU A 114 -15.64 19.16 21.94
N GLN A 115 -16.10 19.63 23.11
CA GLN A 115 -17.32 20.42 23.20
C GLN A 115 -17.09 21.82 22.63
N LYS A 116 -15.93 22.42 22.90
CA LYS A 116 -15.54 23.70 22.30
C LYS A 116 -15.35 23.59 20.79
N LEU A 117 -14.75 22.50 20.33
CA LEU A 117 -14.59 22.23 18.90
C LEU A 117 -15.96 22.07 18.23
N GLU A 118 -16.88 21.30 18.81
CA GLU A 118 -18.24 21.17 18.28
C GLU A 118 -18.95 22.53 18.18
N TYR A 119 -18.90 23.32 19.24
CA TYR A 119 -19.49 24.67 19.25
C TYR A 119 -18.87 25.57 18.17
N PHE A 120 -17.54 25.54 18.02
CA PHE A 120 -16.84 26.28 16.98
C PHE A 120 -17.25 25.84 15.57
N LEU A 121 -17.33 24.53 15.32
CA LEU A 121 -17.66 24.00 13.99
C LEU A 121 -19.08 24.35 13.56
N ILE A 122 -20.03 24.34 14.51
CA ILE A 122 -21.43 24.73 14.25
C ILE A 122 -21.55 26.25 14.02
N SER A 123 -20.82 27.06 14.80
CA SER A 123 -20.97 28.52 14.77
C SER A 123 -20.15 29.20 13.66
N GLN A 124 -18.95 28.69 13.39
CA GLN A 124 -17.95 29.33 12.51
C GLN A 124 -17.36 28.39 11.45
N GLY A 125 -17.40 27.07 11.68
CA GLY A 125 -16.72 26.06 10.83
C GLY A 125 -17.35 25.79 9.46
N LYS A 126 -18.34 26.59 9.02
CA LYS A 126 -19.00 26.48 7.71
C LYS A 126 -19.56 25.08 7.41
N ILE A 127 -20.01 24.37 8.44
CA ILE A 127 -20.54 23.01 8.30
C ILE A 127 -22.04 23.05 7.99
N ARG A 128 -22.43 22.47 6.86
CA ARG A 128 -23.84 22.21 6.53
C ARG A 128 -24.23 20.82 7.03
N ILE A 129 -25.26 20.77 7.87
CA ILE A 129 -25.88 19.52 8.28
C ILE A 129 -26.85 19.08 7.16
N PRO A 130 -26.73 17.85 6.63
CA PRO A 130 -27.63 17.34 5.60
C PRO A 130 -29.10 17.32 6.05
N ASP A 131 -30.02 17.60 5.14
CA ASP A 131 -31.48 17.65 5.44
C ASP A 131 -32.04 16.27 5.79
N SER A 132 -31.33 15.20 5.38
CA SER A 132 -31.62 13.82 5.76
C SER A 132 -31.42 13.50 7.25
N ILE A 133 -30.79 14.39 8.04
CA ILE A 133 -30.53 14.18 9.46
C ILE A 133 -31.61 14.87 10.31
N HIS A 134 -32.44 14.05 10.96
CA HIS A 134 -33.55 14.53 11.78
C HIS A 134 -33.07 15.18 13.09
N GLN A 135 -33.90 16.10 13.60
CA GLN A 135 -33.59 16.88 14.81
C GLN A 135 -33.71 16.07 16.09
N THR A 136 -34.71 15.20 16.17
CA THR A 136 -35.01 14.34 17.31
C THR A 136 -35.26 12.91 16.84
N TRP A 137 -35.19 11.97 17.78
CA TRP A 137 -35.58 10.59 17.55
C TRP A 137 -37.00 10.37 18.07
N ASP A 138 -37.88 9.97 17.18
CA ASP A 138 -39.31 9.76 17.37
C ASP A 138 -39.70 8.26 17.47
N GLY A 139 -38.70 7.37 17.38
CA GLY A 139 -38.89 5.92 17.40
C GLY A 139 -39.02 5.32 18.80
N VAL A 140 -40.20 5.39 19.41
CA VAL A 140 -40.53 4.63 20.62
C VAL A 140 -40.50 3.12 20.33
N GLY A 141 -39.77 2.32 21.13
CA GLY A 141 -39.71 0.86 21.01
C GLY A 141 -38.77 0.29 19.93
N LYS A 142 -37.90 1.11 19.31
CA LYS A 142 -36.93 0.68 18.29
C LYS A 142 -35.48 1.01 18.68
N GLU A 143 -35.03 0.53 19.83
CA GLU A 143 -33.69 0.80 20.38
C GLU A 143 -32.56 0.38 19.42
N ALA A 144 -32.69 -0.76 18.74
CA ALA A 144 -31.72 -1.20 17.72
C ALA A 144 -31.65 -0.24 16.52
N ALA A 145 -32.75 0.45 16.19
CA ALA A 145 -32.78 1.44 15.12
C ALA A 145 -32.21 2.81 15.55
N ARG A 146 -32.22 3.11 16.86
CA ARG A 146 -31.62 4.32 17.44
C ARG A 146 -30.09 4.31 17.31
N VAL A 147 -29.46 3.13 17.45
CA VAL A 147 -28.01 2.97 17.27
C VAL A 147 -27.60 3.23 15.82
N LYS A 148 -28.43 2.80 14.86
CA LYS A 148 -28.19 2.98 13.42
C LYS A 148 -28.53 4.38 12.90
N THR A 149 -29.38 5.11 13.61
CA THR A 149 -29.84 6.44 13.18
C THR A 149 -29.14 7.55 13.94
N TYR A 150 -28.48 8.44 13.20
CA TYR A 150 -27.94 9.68 13.76
C TYR A 150 -28.99 10.77 13.74
N ILE A 151 -29.17 11.44 14.89
CA ILE A 151 -29.86 12.72 14.96
C ILE A 151 -28.85 13.88 14.85
N ARG A 152 -29.35 15.10 14.74
CA ARG A 152 -28.54 16.31 14.55
C ARG A 152 -27.41 16.45 15.59
N SER A 153 -27.72 16.24 16.87
CA SER A 153 -26.72 16.30 17.96
C SER A 153 -25.67 15.19 17.85
N ASP A 154 -26.07 13.96 17.47
CA ASP A 154 -25.09 12.88 17.28
C ASP A 154 -24.16 13.20 16.10
N TYR A 155 -24.70 13.81 15.04
CA TYR A 155 -23.95 14.11 13.83
C TYR A 155 -22.94 15.24 14.05
N THR A 156 -23.30 16.29 14.78
CA THR A 156 -22.37 17.37 15.11
C THR A 156 -21.24 16.87 16.00
N ALA A 157 -21.53 16.02 16.97
CA ALA A 157 -20.53 15.37 17.80
C ALA A 157 -19.60 14.45 16.97
N LEU A 158 -20.14 13.67 16.03
CA LEU A 158 -19.36 12.85 15.09
C LEU A 158 -18.41 13.71 14.23
N VAL A 159 -18.90 14.84 13.73
CA VAL A 159 -18.12 15.78 12.92
C VAL A 159 -17.00 16.42 13.73
N ALA A 160 -17.27 16.83 14.97
CA ALA A 160 -16.26 17.38 15.88
C ALA A 160 -15.18 16.33 16.21
N MET A 161 -15.58 15.11 16.55
CA MET A 161 -14.67 14.00 16.76
C MET A 161 -13.82 13.73 15.51
N THR A 162 -14.43 13.76 14.33
CA THR A 162 -13.73 13.55 13.05
C THR A 162 -12.65 14.61 12.83
N ALA A 163 -12.98 15.89 13.04
CA ALA A 163 -12.04 16.99 12.92
C ALA A 163 -10.86 16.85 13.90
N ALA A 164 -11.13 16.47 15.15
CA ALA A 164 -10.09 16.21 16.15
C ALA A 164 -9.19 15.02 15.78
N LEU A 165 -9.75 13.93 15.25
CA LEU A 165 -8.98 12.76 14.78
C LEU A 165 -8.03 13.11 13.63
N ARG A 166 -8.24 14.22 12.90
CA ARG A 166 -7.31 14.63 11.84
C ARG A 166 -5.93 15.00 12.39
N LEU A 167 -5.82 15.42 13.65
CA LEU A 167 -4.51 15.63 14.32
C LEU A 167 -3.64 14.38 14.37
N MET A 168 -4.26 13.20 14.32
CA MET A 168 -3.57 11.92 14.35
C MET A 168 -3.04 11.48 13.00
N ILE A 169 -3.49 12.07 11.88
CA ILE A 169 -3.04 11.69 10.53
C ILE A 169 -1.50 11.67 10.39
N PRO A 170 -0.75 12.73 10.78
CA PRO A 170 0.71 12.68 10.72
C PRO A 170 1.33 11.57 11.59
N VAL A 171 0.79 11.33 12.80
CA VAL A 171 1.30 10.31 13.72
C VAL A 171 1.02 8.89 13.18
N TRP A 172 -0.20 8.63 12.71
CA TRP A 172 -0.58 7.36 12.12
C TRP A 172 0.17 7.08 10.82
N GLY A 173 0.38 8.09 9.97
CA GLY A 173 1.15 7.95 8.74
C GLY A 173 2.56 7.44 9.02
N GLU A 174 3.28 8.10 9.94
CA GLU A 174 4.65 7.75 10.29
C GLU A 174 4.71 6.40 10.99
N TYR A 175 3.77 6.13 11.91
CA TYR A 175 3.70 4.85 12.62
C TYR A 175 3.48 3.68 11.66
N ILE A 176 2.48 3.77 10.77
CA ILE A 176 2.20 2.72 9.78
C ILE A 176 3.39 2.54 8.85
N PHE A 177 4.04 3.63 8.42
CA PHE A 177 5.22 3.55 7.57
C PHE A 177 6.35 2.73 8.18
N ARG A 178 6.57 2.83 9.50
CA ARG A 178 7.62 2.10 10.23
C ARG A 178 7.22 0.67 10.58
N VAL A 179 5.95 0.45 10.86
CA VAL A 179 5.44 -0.84 11.37
C VAL A 179 5.09 -1.82 10.24
N LYS A 180 4.85 -1.33 9.01
CA LYS A 180 4.45 -2.15 7.86
C LYS A 180 5.39 -3.31 7.51
N GLU A 181 6.67 -3.23 7.88
CA GLU A 181 7.65 -4.28 7.61
C GLU A 181 7.57 -5.43 8.63
N ASN A 182 7.11 -5.14 9.85
CA ASN A 182 7.09 -6.08 10.98
C ASN A 182 5.67 -6.60 11.30
N VAL A 183 4.64 -5.93 10.79
CA VAL A 183 3.24 -6.25 11.06
C VAL A 183 2.53 -6.53 9.75
N SER A 184 1.63 -7.50 9.76
CA SER A 184 0.87 -7.87 8.56
C SER A 184 0.11 -6.67 8.01
N ASN A 185 0.04 -6.58 6.67
CA ASN A 185 -0.66 -5.49 6.00
C ASN A 185 -2.15 -5.41 6.38
N ALA A 186 -2.72 -6.49 6.92
CA ALA A 186 -4.10 -6.57 7.41
C ALA A 186 -4.31 -5.92 8.79
N THR A 187 -3.29 -5.83 9.64
CA THR A 187 -3.44 -5.43 11.05
C THR A 187 -2.80 -4.08 11.39
N LYS A 188 -2.02 -3.49 10.47
CA LYS A 188 -1.31 -2.22 10.70
C LYS A 188 -2.25 -1.06 11.11
N GLU A 189 -3.44 -0.94 10.50
CA GLU A 189 -4.43 0.07 10.89
C GLU A 189 -5.01 -0.18 12.28
N TYR A 190 -5.19 -1.43 12.67
CA TYR A 190 -5.67 -1.80 14.00
C TYR A 190 -4.65 -1.39 15.08
N HIS A 191 -3.37 -1.68 14.86
CA HIS A 191 -2.32 -1.23 15.77
C HIS A 191 -2.19 0.29 15.84
N ALA A 192 -2.30 0.98 14.70
CA ALA A 192 -2.29 2.43 14.65
C ALA A 192 -3.49 3.04 15.40
N PHE A 193 -4.70 2.48 15.22
CA PHE A 193 -5.89 2.89 15.95
C PHE A 193 -5.73 2.72 17.47
N ASN A 194 -5.04 1.68 17.92
CA ASN A 194 -4.78 1.49 19.35
C ASN A 194 -3.89 2.58 19.98
N LEU A 195 -3.22 3.45 19.20
CA LEU A 195 -2.46 4.58 19.76
C LEU A 195 -3.34 5.61 20.47
N ILE A 196 -4.61 5.75 20.06
CA ILE A 196 -5.54 6.69 20.69
C ILE A 196 -6.27 6.10 21.90
N GLU A 197 -6.06 4.82 22.21
CA GLU A 197 -6.67 4.19 23.38
C GLU A 197 -6.22 4.88 24.67
N GLY A 198 -7.18 5.17 25.56
CA GLY A 198 -6.97 5.94 26.78
C GLY A 198 -7.10 7.47 26.61
N SER A 199 -7.30 7.97 25.38
CA SER A 199 -7.59 9.39 25.16
C SER A 199 -9.06 9.74 25.41
N GLN A 200 -9.33 11.02 25.67
CA GLN A 200 -10.69 11.55 25.79
C GLN A 200 -11.51 11.35 24.50
N LEU A 201 -10.86 11.32 23.34
CA LEU A 201 -11.50 11.02 22.06
C LEU A 201 -12.08 9.61 22.04
N MET A 202 -11.33 8.61 22.51
CA MET A 202 -11.82 7.23 22.59
C MET A 202 -12.94 7.06 23.62
N ALA A 203 -12.91 7.83 24.71
CA ALA A 203 -13.93 7.81 25.74
C ALA A 203 -15.21 8.59 25.36
N SER A 204 -15.17 9.43 24.32
CA SER A 204 -16.27 10.31 23.94
C SER A 204 -17.55 9.56 23.53
N GLU A 205 -18.71 10.17 23.79
CA GLU A 205 -20.01 9.63 23.36
C GLU A 205 -20.08 9.43 21.85
N ALA A 206 -19.45 10.32 21.08
CA ALA A 206 -19.34 10.22 19.63
C ALA A 206 -18.61 8.93 19.20
N MET A 207 -17.50 8.57 19.86
CA MET A 207 -16.76 7.34 19.54
C MET A 207 -17.56 6.10 19.94
N GLN A 208 -18.17 6.10 21.12
CA GLN A 208 -18.98 4.97 21.59
C GLN A 208 -20.16 4.72 20.65
N LYS A 209 -20.86 5.78 20.23
CA LYS A 209 -21.94 5.68 19.25
C LYS A 209 -21.44 5.20 17.90
N PHE A 210 -20.29 5.69 17.45
CA PHE A 210 -19.70 5.29 16.18
C PHE A 210 -19.28 3.81 16.19
N ALA A 211 -18.69 3.33 17.29
CA ALA A 211 -18.37 1.92 17.49
C ALA A 211 -19.62 1.03 17.40
N ALA A 212 -20.67 1.39 18.14
CA ALA A 212 -21.95 0.68 18.10
C ALA A 212 -22.59 0.71 16.72
N TYR A 213 -22.47 1.83 15.99
CA TYR A 213 -22.94 1.96 14.62
C TYR A 213 -22.20 1.03 13.66
N VAL A 214 -20.87 0.96 13.77
CA VAL A 214 -20.03 0.08 12.93
C VAL A 214 -20.38 -1.38 13.18
N GLU A 215 -20.46 -1.79 14.45
CA GLU A 215 -20.82 -3.14 14.86
C GLU A 215 -22.19 -3.55 14.32
N CYS A 216 -23.20 -2.68 14.48
CA CYS A 216 -24.54 -2.92 13.96
C CYS A 216 -24.65 -2.90 12.42
N SER A 217 -23.66 -2.33 11.74
CA SER A 217 -23.59 -2.24 10.27
C SER A 217 -22.92 -3.46 9.64
N ILE A 218 -22.26 -4.30 10.43
CA ILE A 218 -21.71 -5.57 9.97
C ILE A 218 -22.87 -6.57 9.82
N PRO A 219 -23.07 -7.19 8.63
CA PRO A 219 -24.11 -8.20 8.45
C PRO A 219 -23.84 -9.44 9.32
N THR A 220 -24.87 -9.94 10.00
CA THR A 220 -24.77 -11.14 10.88
C THR A 220 -24.49 -12.43 10.13
N ASP A 221 -24.93 -12.53 8.87
CA ASP A 221 -24.86 -13.76 8.08
C ASP A 221 -23.59 -13.85 7.21
N ARG A 222 -22.57 -13.04 7.50
CA ARG A 222 -21.35 -12.96 6.69
C ARG A 222 -20.28 -13.92 7.19
N ASP A 223 -19.61 -14.56 6.23
CA ASP A 223 -18.48 -15.43 6.51
C ASP A 223 -17.26 -14.60 6.94
N ILE A 224 -16.91 -14.67 8.23
CA ILE A 224 -15.76 -13.96 8.84
C ILE A 224 -14.46 -14.78 8.62
N ALA A 225 -14.55 -15.95 7.97
CA ALA A 225 -13.43 -16.86 7.70
C ALA A 225 -12.15 -16.17 7.26
N THR A 226 -12.24 -15.24 6.31
CA THR A 226 -11.06 -14.59 5.74
C THR A 226 -10.33 -13.70 6.75
N ALA A 227 -11.06 -13.08 7.69
CA ALA A 227 -10.46 -12.34 8.81
C ALA A 227 -9.84 -13.28 9.84
N ILE A 228 -10.53 -14.38 10.18
CA ILE A 228 -10.03 -15.43 11.09
C ILE A 228 -8.72 -16.03 10.56
N MET A 229 -8.69 -16.37 9.27
CA MET A 229 -7.49 -16.87 8.58
C MET A 229 -6.36 -15.83 8.53
N SER A 230 -6.67 -14.54 8.66
CA SER A 230 -5.69 -13.45 8.73
C SER A 230 -5.21 -13.16 10.16
N GLY A 231 -5.62 -13.99 11.13
CA GLY A 231 -5.25 -13.86 12.54
C GLY A 231 -6.13 -12.91 13.36
N ILE A 232 -7.31 -12.53 12.85
CA ILE A 232 -8.26 -11.67 13.56
C ILE A 232 -9.35 -12.55 14.18
N SER A 233 -9.45 -12.56 15.51
CA SER A 233 -10.54 -13.25 16.22
C SER A 233 -11.92 -12.74 15.77
N SER A 234 -12.93 -13.60 15.79
CA SER A 234 -14.33 -13.19 15.59
C SER A 234 -14.75 -12.10 16.59
N GLU A 235 -14.22 -12.14 17.81
CA GLU A 235 -14.47 -11.14 18.87
C GLU A 235 -13.80 -9.79 18.56
N ASP A 236 -12.61 -9.81 17.96
CA ASP A 236 -11.87 -8.60 17.59
C ASP A 236 -12.34 -7.99 16.26
N PHE A 237 -13.13 -8.72 15.49
CA PHE A 237 -13.54 -8.33 14.14
C PHE A 237 -14.25 -6.97 14.10
N PRO A 238 -15.27 -6.67 14.94
CA PRO A 238 -15.91 -5.36 14.95
C PRO A 238 -14.93 -4.22 15.26
N ARG A 239 -14.00 -4.45 16.20
CA ARG A 239 -12.97 -3.48 16.59
C ARG A 239 -11.95 -3.25 15.48
N TRP A 240 -11.62 -4.29 14.72
CA TRP A 240 -10.78 -4.18 13.54
C TRP A 240 -11.45 -3.39 12.41
N VAL A 241 -12.74 -3.64 12.12
CA VAL A 241 -13.50 -2.85 11.15
C VAL A 241 -13.57 -1.38 11.59
N LEU A 242 -13.84 -1.12 12.86
CA LEU A 242 -13.83 0.22 13.44
C LEU A 242 -12.50 0.95 13.19
N ALA A 243 -11.37 0.29 13.44
CA ALA A 243 -10.04 0.85 13.20
C ALA A 243 -9.84 1.26 11.74
N ILE A 244 -10.11 0.36 10.79
CA ILE A 244 -9.93 0.63 9.36
C ILE A 244 -10.84 1.75 8.88
N VAL A 245 -12.11 1.72 9.28
CA VAL A 245 -13.09 2.75 8.89
C VAL A 245 -12.67 4.11 9.45
N THR A 246 -12.22 4.15 10.70
CA THR A 246 -11.77 5.39 11.34
C THR A 246 -10.58 5.99 10.58
N LEU A 247 -9.54 5.20 10.33
CA LEU A 247 -8.31 5.69 9.69
C LEU A 247 -8.49 6.00 8.20
N ARG A 248 -9.24 5.18 7.44
CA ARG A 248 -9.29 5.29 5.97
C ARG A 248 -10.52 6.03 5.43
N ARG A 249 -11.52 6.31 6.26
CA ARG A 249 -12.76 6.96 5.81
C ARG A 249 -13.22 8.10 6.70
N LEU A 250 -13.20 7.92 8.02
CA LEU A 250 -13.72 8.95 8.90
C LEU A 250 -12.82 10.20 8.83
N THR A 251 -11.53 10.05 9.06
CA THR A 251 -10.54 11.15 9.09
C THR A 251 -10.43 11.91 7.76
N VAL A 252 -10.63 11.21 6.65
CA VAL A 252 -10.53 11.71 5.27
C VAL A 252 -11.88 12.05 4.64
N GLY A 253 -12.98 11.95 5.40
CA GLY A 253 -14.32 12.26 4.91
C GLY A 253 -14.58 13.77 4.90
N ASP A 254 -15.37 14.25 3.92
CA ASP A 254 -15.73 15.67 3.86
C ASP A 254 -16.77 15.97 4.95
N ILE A 255 -16.40 16.81 5.89
CA ILE A 255 -17.24 17.21 7.02
C ILE A 255 -18.06 18.46 6.73
N ARG A 256 -17.82 19.17 5.62
CA ARG A 256 -18.46 20.47 5.34
C ARG A 256 -19.90 20.32 4.84
N GLY A 257 -20.27 19.15 4.32
CA GLY A 257 -21.61 18.88 3.79
C GLY A 257 -21.92 19.67 2.51
N VAL A 258 -20.90 19.99 1.70
CA VAL A 258 -21.06 20.71 0.43
C VAL A 258 -21.54 19.74 -0.66
N GLU A 259 -22.48 20.19 -1.49
CA GLU A 259 -23.04 19.40 -2.60
C GLU A 259 -21.93 18.97 -3.56
N LYS A 260 -21.93 17.69 -3.95
CA LYS A 260 -21.02 17.22 -5.01
C LYS A 260 -21.40 17.93 -6.31
N GLY A 261 -20.41 18.35 -7.11
CA GLY A 261 -20.60 18.99 -8.42
C GLY A 261 -21.43 18.20 -9.45
N ASN A 262 -21.87 16.98 -9.10
CA ASN A 262 -22.75 16.12 -9.90
C ASN A 262 -24.24 16.21 -9.50
N GLY A 263 -24.66 17.19 -8.67
CA GLY A 263 -26.08 17.38 -8.31
C GLY A 263 -26.62 16.38 -7.27
N VAL A 264 -25.75 15.67 -6.55
CA VAL A 264 -26.13 14.80 -5.43
C VAL A 264 -26.36 15.69 -4.21
N LYS A 265 -27.62 15.87 -3.82
CA LYS A 265 -28.06 16.86 -2.82
C LYS A 265 -27.79 16.49 -1.35
N ASP A 266 -27.41 15.26 -1.04
CA ASP A 266 -27.32 14.78 0.36
C ASP A 266 -26.10 13.90 0.62
N PHE A 267 -24.90 14.47 0.58
CA PHE A 267 -23.71 13.77 1.06
C PHE A 267 -23.61 13.91 2.58
N SER A 268 -23.75 12.79 3.30
CA SER A 268 -23.45 12.72 4.74
C SER A 268 -22.22 11.85 4.98
N LEU A 269 -21.44 12.22 6.00
CA LEU A 269 -20.27 11.44 6.44
C LEU A 269 -20.65 9.99 6.79
N ILE A 270 -21.84 9.79 7.34
CA ILE A 270 -22.37 8.47 7.70
C ILE A 270 -22.64 7.63 6.45
N THR A 271 -23.28 8.20 5.43
CA THR A 271 -23.52 7.49 4.16
C THR A 271 -22.21 7.09 3.50
N PHE A 272 -21.18 7.95 3.57
CA PHE A 272 -19.85 7.63 3.07
C PHE A 272 -19.20 6.46 3.82
N VAL A 273 -19.25 6.47 5.14
CA VAL A 273 -18.76 5.38 5.99
C VAL A 273 -19.53 4.08 5.75
N TYR A 274 -20.86 4.12 5.74
CA TYR A 274 -21.71 2.95 5.52
C TYR A 274 -21.43 2.27 4.18
N THR A 275 -21.29 3.07 3.13
CA THR A 275 -20.96 2.58 1.78
C THR A 275 -19.64 1.84 1.81
N TYR A 276 -18.63 2.38 2.51
CA TYR A 276 -17.35 1.72 2.65
C TYR A 276 -17.40 0.44 3.48
N ILE A 277 -18.09 0.43 4.63
CA ILE A 277 -18.29 -0.79 5.44
C ILE A 277 -18.94 -1.86 4.57
N SER A 278 -20.02 -1.50 3.87
CA SER A 278 -20.72 -2.39 2.95
C SER A 278 -19.80 -2.95 1.87
N PHE A 279 -18.95 -2.13 1.23
CA PHE A 279 -18.02 -2.61 0.22
C PHE A 279 -16.88 -3.45 0.78
N LYS A 280 -16.28 -3.04 1.90
CA LYS A 280 -15.15 -3.74 2.50
C LYS A 280 -15.53 -5.08 3.09
N VAL A 281 -16.61 -5.13 3.86
CA VAL A 281 -17.13 -6.38 4.42
C VAL A 281 -17.61 -7.31 3.31
N LYS A 282 -18.16 -6.80 2.20
CA LYS A 282 -18.55 -7.62 1.05
C LYS A 282 -17.38 -8.10 0.18
N GLY A 283 -16.28 -7.35 0.12
CA GLY A 283 -15.12 -7.61 -0.74
C GLY A 283 -13.93 -8.28 -0.05
N MET A 284 -14.03 -8.62 1.24
CA MET A 284 -12.94 -9.22 2.00
C MET A 284 -12.49 -10.59 1.46
N ASP A 285 -13.38 -11.35 0.83
CA ASP A 285 -13.11 -12.70 0.28
C ASP A 285 -11.99 -12.72 -0.79
N SER A 286 -11.62 -11.56 -1.35
CA SER A 286 -10.55 -11.44 -2.34
C SER A 286 -9.29 -10.74 -1.83
N SER A 287 -9.37 -9.91 -0.78
CA SER A 287 -8.28 -8.99 -0.42
C SER A 287 -7.35 -9.48 0.69
N LEU A 288 -7.74 -10.51 1.45
CA LEU A 288 -7.04 -10.90 2.68
C LEU A 288 -6.30 -12.25 2.58
N ALA A 289 -6.86 -13.28 1.93
CA ALA A 289 -6.23 -14.62 1.95
C ALA A 289 -6.63 -15.55 0.78
N GLY A 290 -6.83 -15.02 -0.44
CA GLY A 290 -7.28 -15.83 -1.58
C GLY A 290 -8.70 -16.40 -1.39
N LYS A 291 -9.21 -17.13 -2.39
CA LYS A 291 -10.60 -17.61 -2.39
C LYS A 291 -10.75 -18.80 -1.42
N ILE A 292 -11.12 -18.52 -0.18
CA ILE A 292 -11.44 -19.53 0.83
C ILE A 292 -12.77 -20.20 0.45
N THR A 293 -12.83 -21.54 0.54
CA THR A 293 -14.09 -22.28 0.34
C THR A 293 -14.35 -23.10 1.60
N TYR A 294 -15.55 -22.94 2.16
CA TYR A 294 -16.04 -23.73 3.29
C TYR A 294 -16.10 -25.22 2.90
N LYS A 295 -15.49 -26.10 3.70
CA LYS A 295 -15.75 -27.53 3.59
C LYS A 295 -17.09 -27.76 4.28
N GLY A 296 -18.16 -27.87 3.51
CA GLY A 296 -19.43 -28.36 4.04
C GLY A 296 -19.20 -29.68 4.77
N THR A 297 -19.38 -29.70 6.08
CA THR A 297 -19.40 -30.92 6.88
C THR A 297 -20.56 -31.75 6.39
N THR A 298 -20.26 -32.78 5.59
CA THR A 298 -21.22 -33.84 5.33
C THR A 298 -21.31 -34.65 6.61
N ASN A 299 -22.18 -34.21 7.52
CA ASN A 299 -23.04 -35.04 8.36
C ASN A 299 -23.73 -34.17 9.40
N GLN A 300 -25.00 -33.86 9.12
CA GLN A 300 -26.00 -33.71 10.16
C GLN A 300 -26.08 -35.05 10.89
N ASN A 301 -25.52 -35.15 12.10
CA ASN A 301 -26.10 -35.92 13.18
C ASN A 301 -25.49 -35.45 14.50
N GLN A 302 -26.40 -35.23 15.44
CA GLN A 302 -26.21 -34.71 16.79
C GLN A 302 -25.27 -35.61 17.59
N ASP A 303 -24.27 -35.02 18.23
CA ASP A 303 -24.10 -35.00 19.68
C ASP A 303 -22.67 -34.59 20.05
N GLU A 304 -22.61 -33.66 21.00
CA GLU A 304 -21.57 -33.33 21.98
C GLU A 304 -20.07 -33.41 21.58
N GLU A 305 -19.36 -32.29 21.80
CA GLU A 305 -17.88 -32.13 21.81
C GLU A 305 -17.09 -31.99 20.50
N ASN A 306 -17.70 -31.64 19.37
CA ASN A 306 -16.91 -31.20 18.21
C ASN A 306 -16.65 -29.68 18.23
N ASN A 307 -15.75 -29.24 19.13
CA ASN A 307 -14.98 -28.01 18.94
C ASN A 307 -13.93 -28.24 17.85
N ILE A 308 -14.39 -28.52 16.63
CA ILE A 308 -13.52 -28.50 15.45
C ILE A 308 -13.03 -27.06 15.32
N SER A 309 -11.71 -26.86 15.32
CA SER A 309 -11.14 -25.51 15.27
C SER A 309 -11.65 -24.83 14.01
N ALA A 310 -12.04 -23.55 14.09
CA ALA A 310 -12.51 -22.80 12.91
C ALA A 310 -11.51 -22.92 11.74
N LEU A 311 -10.21 -23.01 12.02
CA LEU A 311 -9.15 -23.22 11.02
C LEU A 311 -9.24 -24.58 10.27
N GLU A 312 -9.83 -25.61 10.88
CA GLU A 312 -10.01 -26.94 10.26
C GLU A 312 -11.22 -27.00 9.32
N GLU A 313 -12.18 -26.11 9.51
CA GLU A 313 -13.42 -26.00 8.72
C GLU A 313 -13.20 -25.29 7.37
N TYR A 314 -12.20 -24.41 7.31
CA TYR A 314 -11.84 -23.66 6.12
C TYR A 314 -10.65 -24.27 5.39
N ARG A 315 -10.85 -24.65 4.12
CA ARG A 315 -9.73 -25.01 3.24
C ARG A 315 -9.34 -23.80 2.41
N VAL A 316 -8.14 -23.28 2.62
CA VAL A 316 -7.52 -22.36 1.67
C VAL A 316 -7.34 -23.12 0.37
N LYS A 317 -8.13 -22.79 -0.67
CA LYS A 317 -7.82 -23.25 -2.01
C LYS A 317 -6.57 -22.51 -2.44
N GLN A 318 -5.43 -23.18 -2.38
CA GLN A 318 -4.25 -22.71 -3.08
C GLN A 318 -4.63 -22.54 -4.57
N VAL A 319 -4.34 -21.36 -5.11
CA VAL A 319 -4.61 -21.03 -6.52
C VAL A 319 -3.93 -22.05 -7.44
N THR A 320 -2.80 -22.60 -6.99
CA THR A 320 -2.08 -23.70 -7.63
C THR A 320 -2.11 -24.95 -6.75
N PRO A 321 -2.57 -26.11 -7.24
CA PRO A 321 -2.49 -27.37 -6.50
C PRO A 321 -1.06 -27.72 -6.07
N ALA A 322 -0.88 -28.19 -4.83
CA ALA A 322 0.43 -28.57 -4.29
C ALA A 322 1.20 -29.57 -5.17
N GLY A 323 0.51 -30.52 -5.82
CA GLY A 323 1.15 -31.46 -6.74
C GLY A 323 1.75 -30.79 -7.99
N ILE A 324 1.16 -29.69 -8.46
CA ILE A 324 1.70 -28.91 -9.58
C ILE A 324 2.92 -28.11 -9.12
N ILE A 325 2.90 -27.56 -7.90
CA ILE A 325 4.05 -26.87 -7.31
C ILE A 325 5.23 -27.83 -7.18
N ALA A 326 5.02 -29.01 -6.60
CA ALA A 326 6.06 -30.03 -6.45
C ALA A 326 6.63 -30.49 -7.81
N MET A 327 5.78 -30.63 -8.84
CA MET A 327 6.22 -30.94 -10.19
C MET A 327 7.16 -29.86 -10.74
N PHE A 328 6.83 -28.59 -10.52
CA PHE A 328 7.68 -27.49 -10.95
C PHE A 328 8.98 -27.37 -10.16
N GLU A 329 8.96 -27.62 -8.84
CA GLU A 329 10.17 -27.67 -8.01
C GLU A 329 11.13 -28.75 -8.50
N VAL A 330 10.62 -29.96 -8.78
CA VAL A 330 11.42 -31.05 -9.35
C VAL A 330 11.96 -30.70 -10.73
N TYR A 331 11.14 -30.07 -11.58
CA TYR A 331 11.54 -29.65 -12.92
C TYR A 331 12.65 -28.59 -12.90
N VAL A 332 12.53 -27.57 -12.04
CA VAL A 332 13.51 -26.49 -11.92
C VAL A 332 14.82 -26.95 -11.28
N ARG A 333 14.80 -28.03 -10.50
CA ARG A 333 16.00 -28.60 -9.87
C ARG A 333 17.09 -28.99 -10.85
N ASP A 334 16.73 -29.39 -12.07
CA ASP A 334 17.69 -29.66 -13.15
C ASP A 334 17.92 -28.40 -14.00
N ASN A 335 18.87 -27.58 -13.56
CA ASN A 335 19.25 -26.34 -14.25
C ASN A 335 19.62 -26.57 -15.73
N LYS A 336 20.25 -27.71 -16.06
CA LYS A 336 20.67 -28.01 -17.44
C LYS A 336 19.47 -28.31 -18.31
N GLN A 337 18.54 -29.11 -17.80
CA GLN A 337 17.31 -29.43 -18.51
C GLN A 337 16.46 -28.18 -18.75
N VAL A 338 16.27 -27.34 -17.73
CA VAL A 338 15.50 -26.11 -17.88
C VAL A 338 16.16 -25.14 -18.86
N LEU A 339 17.48 -24.97 -18.77
CA LEU A 339 18.20 -24.08 -19.68
C LEU A 339 18.14 -24.58 -21.12
N ASN A 340 18.32 -25.88 -21.35
CA ASN A 340 18.14 -26.49 -22.67
C ASN A 340 16.73 -26.31 -23.21
N HIS A 341 15.71 -26.40 -22.34
CA HIS A 341 14.34 -26.12 -22.75
C HIS A 341 14.12 -24.64 -23.02
N LEU A 342 14.72 -23.70 -22.28
CA LEU A 342 14.62 -22.26 -22.54
C LEU A 342 15.30 -21.89 -23.86
N CYS A 343 16.53 -22.34 -24.06
CA CYS A 343 17.33 -22.09 -25.24
C CYS A 343 18.32 -23.27 -25.46
N PRO A 344 18.12 -24.10 -26.48
CA PRO A 344 19.02 -25.21 -26.79
C PRO A 344 20.43 -24.72 -27.15
N GLY A 345 21.47 -25.35 -26.59
CA GLY A 345 22.87 -25.08 -26.95
C GLY A 345 23.61 -24.09 -26.05
N ILE A 346 23.00 -23.64 -24.94
CA ILE A 346 23.72 -22.84 -23.94
C ILE A 346 24.62 -23.75 -23.08
N ASN A 347 25.93 -23.47 -23.07
CA ASN A 347 26.85 -24.11 -22.12
C ASN A 347 26.65 -23.50 -20.72
N LEU A 348 26.34 -24.35 -19.73
CA LEU A 348 26.07 -23.96 -18.34
C LEU A 348 27.34 -23.61 -17.55
N GLU A 349 28.51 -23.65 -18.19
CA GLU A 349 29.80 -23.21 -17.62
C GLU A 349 29.93 -21.67 -17.51
N MET A 350 28.88 -20.92 -17.84
CA MET A 350 28.87 -19.49 -17.57
C MET A 350 28.91 -19.23 -16.06
N PRO A 351 29.78 -18.34 -15.59
CA PRO A 351 30.22 -18.36 -14.22
C PRO A 351 29.23 -17.61 -13.32
N VAL A 352 28.16 -18.30 -12.95
CA VAL A 352 27.24 -17.87 -11.92
C VAL A 352 27.95 -17.99 -10.57
N ASN A 353 28.07 -16.89 -9.83
CA ASN A 353 28.63 -16.92 -8.48
C ASN A 353 27.55 -17.39 -7.50
N ALA A 354 27.12 -18.65 -7.65
CA ALA A 354 26.03 -19.25 -6.89
C ALA A 354 26.26 -19.10 -5.38
N GLU A 355 27.52 -19.18 -4.94
CA GLU A 355 27.92 -19.01 -3.53
C GLU A 355 27.67 -17.59 -3.01
N LEU A 356 28.02 -16.54 -3.77
CA LEU A 356 27.80 -15.14 -3.38
C LEU A 356 26.30 -14.79 -3.39
N PHE A 357 25.57 -15.30 -4.37
CA PHE A 357 24.13 -15.10 -4.46
C PHE A 357 23.36 -15.83 -3.35
N GLN A 358 23.74 -17.08 -3.05
CA GLN A 358 23.16 -17.86 -1.94
C GLN A 358 23.48 -17.26 -0.57
N LYS A 359 24.70 -16.74 -0.36
CA LYS A 359 25.14 -16.14 0.91
C LYS A 359 24.44 -14.82 1.24
N HIS A 360 23.91 -14.10 0.25
CA HIS A 360 23.33 -12.77 0.46
C HIS A 360 21.79 -12.71 0.40
N HIS A 361 21.13 -13.81 0.00
CA HIS A 361 19.67 -13.89 -0.02
C HIS A 361 19.02 -14.33 1.29
N GLU A 362 19.64 -14.09 2.45
CA GLU A 362 18.86 -14.00 3.70
C GLU A 362 17.83 -12.86 3.63
N ARG A 363 18.04 -11.86 2.76
CA ARG A 363 17.15 -10.70 2.52
C ARG A 363 15.98 -11.01 1.57
N ASP A 364 15.01 -10.08 1.54
CA ASP A 364 13.83 -10.11 0.67
C ASP A 364 14.19 -10.03 -0.82
N LEU A 365 13.40 -10.73 -1.65
CA LEU A 365 13.50 -10.68 -3.11
C LEU A 365 12.79 -9.43 -3.64
N ASN A 366 13.42 -8.69 -4.55
CA ASN A 366 12.79 -7.51 -5.14
C ASN A 366 11.69 -7.90 -6.14
N GLU A 367 10.54 -7.23 -6.09
CA GLU A 367 9.39 -7.50 -6.97
C GLU A 367 9.73 -7.30 -8.45
N SER A 368 10.53 -6.28 -8.81
CA SER A 368 10.96 -6.03 -10.19
C SER A 368 11.82 -7.16 -10.75
N GLN A 369 12.72 -7.72 -9.93
CA GLN A 369 13.51 -8.88 -10.29
C GLN A 369 12.63 -10.13 -10.47
N MET A 370 11.60 -10.28 -9.64
CA MET A 370 10.62 -11.37 -9.76
C MET A 370 9.79 -11.26 -11.05
N ILE A 371 9.39 -10.05 -11.45
CA ILE A 371 8.68 -9.83 -12.73
C ILE A 371 9.58 -10.21 -13.90
N LEU A 372 10.86 -9.81 -13.88
CA LEU A 372 11.83 -10.19 -14.91
C LEU A 372 11.96 -11.72 -15.00
N LEU A 373 12.01 -12.40 -13.85
CA LEU A 373 12.06 -13.86 -13.78
C LEU A 373 10.82 -14.51 -14.41
N LYS A 374 9.63 -14.00 -14.07
CA LYS A 374 8.34 -14.44 -14.64
C LYS A 374 8.29 -14.30 -16.16
N TRP A 375 8.89 -13.26 -16.73
CA TRP A 375 8.93 -13.09 -18.18
C TRP A 375 9.74 -14.20 -18.85
N ILE A 376 10.94 -14.47 -18.35
CA ILE A 376 11.85 -15.50 -18.89
C ILE A 376 11.24 -16.90 -18.74
N PHE A 377 10.76 -17.23 -17.54
CA PHE A 377 10.21 -18.56 -17.23
C PHE A 377 8.83 -18.81 -17.85
N SER A 378 8.16 -17.79 -18.40
CA SER A 378 6.90 -17.95 -19.15
C SER A 378 6.99 -18.92 -20.35
N LEU A 379 8.23 -19.25 -20.77
CA LEU A 379 8.53 -20.23 -21.81
C LEU A 379 8.45 -21.68 -21.35
N VAL A 380 8.62 -21.95 -20.05
CA VAL A 380 8.72 -23.32 -19.50
C VAL A 380 7.67 -23.62 -18.44
N MET A 381 7.13 -22.59 -17.78
CA MET A 381 6.11 -22.74 -16.75
C MET A 381 5.17 -21.51 -16.73
N PRO A 382 3.96 -21.64 -16.16
CA PRO A 382 3.08 -20.51 -15.95
C PRO A 382 3.73 -19.46 -15.04
N PRO A 383 3.68 -18.15 -15.37
CA PRO A 383 4.32 -17.10 -14.59
C PRO A 383 3.91 -17.06 -13.11
N GLY A 384 2.64 -17.35 -12.80
CA GLY A 384 2.14 -17.37 -11.43
C GLY A 384 2.65 -18.54 -10.59
N SER A 385 3.22 -19.58 -11.21
CA SER A 385 3.77 -20.72 -10.48
C SER A 385 5.05 -20.37 -9.72
N ILE A 386 5.80 -19.36 -10.16
CA ILE A 386 7.03 -18.92 -9.52
C ILE A 386 6.77 -18.36 -8.12
N ASP A 387 5.62 -17.71 -7.91
CA ASP A 387 5.20 -17.15 -6.61
C ASP A 387 4.96 -18.20 -5.53
N HIS A 388 4.87 -19.47 -5.92
CA HIS A 388 4.59 -20.60 -5.05
C HIS A 388 5.80 -21.51 -4.82
N LEU A 389 6.93 -21.23 -5.46
CA LEU A 389 8.15 -22.02 -5.31
C LEU A 389 8.84 -21.64 -4.00
N ASP A 390 9.52 -22.61 -3.38
CA ASP A 390 10.38 -22.34 -2.25
C ASP A 390 11.56 -21.41 -2.62
N LYS A 391 12.07 -20.68 -1.62
CA LYS A 391 13.14 -19.69 -1.82
C LYS A 391 14.39 -20.30 -2.48
N PRO A 392 14.87 -21.51 -2.11
CA PRO A 392 15.97 -22.16 -2.79
C PRO A 392 15.73 -22.42 -4.28
N THR A 393 14.52 -22.84 -4.66
CA THR A 393 14.18 -23.07 -6.07
C THR A 393 14.10 -21.76 -6.84
N VAL A 394 13.54 -20.71 -6.25
CA VAL A 394 13.53 -19.37 -6.85
C VAL A 394 14.95 -18.84 -7.08
N ILE A 395 15.86 -19.08 -6.12
CA ILE A 395 17.28 -18.74 -6.27
C ILE A 395 17.87 -19.45 -7.50
N ASN A 396 17.60 -20.74 -7.69
CA ASN A 396 18.02 -21.47 -8.89
C ASN A 396 17.44 -20.88 -10.17
N CYS A 397 16.17 -20.44 -10.15
CA CYS A 397 15.56 -19.75 -11.28
C CYS A 397 16.33 -18.48 -11.66
N TYR A 398 16.78 -17.67 -10.68
CA TYR A 398 17.58 -16.48 -10.96
C TYR A 398 18.91 -16.80 -11.62
N LEU A 399 19.56 -17.90 -11.23
CA LEU A 399 20.81 -18.36 -11.85
C LEU A 399 20.60 -18.74 -13.32
N ILE A 400 19.52 -19.48 -13.59
CA ILE A 400 19.12 -19.87 -14.96
C ILE A 400 18.79 -18.62 -15.79
N ALA A 401 18.04 -17.67 -15.22
CA ALA A 401 17.70 -16.42 -15.87
C ALA A 401 18.93 -15.56 -16.18
N GLN A 402 19.91 -15.50 -15.27
CA GLN A 402 21.18 -14.82 -15.51
C GLN A 402 21.93 -15.45 -16.70
N ALA A 403 22.07 -16.79 -16.74
CA ALA A 403 22.73 -17.48 -17.84
C ALA A 403 22.02 -17.23 -19.18
N PHE A 404 20.69 -17.27 -19.19
CA PHE A 404 19.86 -16.96 -20.35
C PHE A 404 20.10 -15.53 -20.86
N LEU A 405 20.08 -14.54 -19.96
CA LEU A 405 20.28 -13.13 -20.32
C LEU A 405 21.70 -12.87 -20.85
N MET A 406 22.72 -13.49 -20.24
CA MET A 406 24.10 -13.39 -20.71
C MET A 406 24.27 -13.98 -22.11
N HIS A 407 23.68 -15.15 -22.38
CA HIS A 407 23.74 -15.79 -23.69
C HIS A 407 23.21 -14.88 -24.82
N HIS A 408 22.14 -14.13 -24.54
CA HIS A 408 21.55 -13.18 -25.48
C HIS A 408 22.21 -11.78 -25.49
N GLY A 409 23.34 -11.61 -24.81
CA GLY A 409 24.09 -10.35 -24.78
C GLY A 409 23.44 -9.25 -23.91
N LEU A 410 22.45 -9.58 -23.09
CA LEU A 410 21.75 -8.66 -22.18
C LEU A 410 22.45 -8.64 -20.82
N VAL A 411 23.74 -8.30 -20.80
CA VAL A 411 24.61 -8.45 -19.62
C VAL A 411 24.19 -7.55 -18.46
N SER A 412 23.73 -6.33 -18.73
CA SER A 412 23.25 -5.41 -17.67
C SER A 412 22.01 -5.97 -16.97
N LEU A 413 21.04 -6.50 -17.72
CA LEU A 413 19.87 -7.19 -17.16
C LEU A 413 20.27 -8.46 -16.39
N ALA A 414 21.24 -9.21 -16.88
CA ALA A 414 21.75 -10.42 -16.21
C ALA A 414 22.42 -10.10 -14.85
N CYS A 415 23.03 -8.93 -14.74
CA CYS A 415 23.60 -8.45 -13.48
C CYS A 415 22.52 -7.92 -12.55
N LEU A 416 21.55 -7.17 -13.07
CA LEU A 416 20.41 -6.67 -12.30
C LEU A 416 19.51 -7.79 -11.78
N SER A 417 19.35 -8.90 -12.50
CA SER A 417 18.49 -10.02 -12.07
C SER A 417 18.95 -10.69 -10.79
N THR A 418 20.23 -10.57 -10.45
CA THR A 418 20.85 -11.19 -9.26
C THR A 418 21.41 -10.16 -8.27
N ALA A 419 21.34 -8.87 -8.58
CA ALA A 419 21.86 -7.81 -7.72
C ALA A 419 21.01 -7.63 -6.45
N ILE A 420 21.57 -6.96 -5.44
CA ILE A 420 20.86 -6.68 -4.19
C ILE A 420 20.44 -5.22 -4.18
N ALA A 421 19.14 -4.99 -3.99
CA ALA A 421 18.60 -3.66 -3.78
C ALA A 421 19.20 -3.02 -2.50
N LYS A 422 19.82 -1.85 -2.63
CA LYS A 422 20.18 -1.00 -1.49
C LYS A 422 19.05 0.00 -1.27
N ARG A 423 18.24 -0.24 -0.23
CA ARG A 423 17.31 0.77 0.29
C ARG A 423 18.14 1.91 0.90
N HIS A 424 17.86 3.14 0.48
CA HIS A 424 18.65 4.31 0.84
C HIS A 424 18.49 4.70 2.33
N ASP A 425 19.58 4.65 3.11
CA ASP A 425 19.67 5.21 4.47
C ASP A 425 19.91 6.75 4.48
N GLY A 426 19.32 7.49 3.53
CA GLY A 426 19.32 8.96 3.56
C GLY A 426 20.37 9.71 2.73
N ILE A 427 21.14 9.03 1.86
CA ILE A 427 21.97 9.71 0.84
C ILE A 427 21.35 9.46 -0.54
N ILE A 428 20.60 10.42 -1.06
CA ILE A 428 20.05 10.40 -2.42
C ILE A 428 21.23 10.61 -3.37
N HIS A 429 21.66 9.56 -4.08
CA HIS A 429 22.45 9.76 -5.29
C HIS A 429 21.49 10.28 -6.36
N THR A 430 21.58 11.57 -6.65
CA THR A 430 20.88 12.22 -7.77
C THR A 430 21.42 11.67 -9.09
N THR A 431 20.94 10.52 -9.54
CA THR A 431 21.10 10.10 -10.93
C THR A 431 19.84 10.51 -11.70
N SER A 432 20.07 11.26 -12.77
CA SER A 432 19.10 11.96 -13.60
C SER A 432 17.89 11.11 -13.99
N ILE A 433 16.73 11.44 -13.42
CA ILE A 433 15.41 10.93 -13.84
C ILE A 433 15.14 11.29 -15.33
N ASP A 434 15.84 12.29 -15.86
CA ASP A 434 15.69 12.80 -17.24
C ASP A 434 16.55 12.08 -18.30
N GLY A 435 17.35 11.07 -17.91
CA GLY A 435 18.27 10.37 -18.82
C GLY A 435 17.68 9.17 -19.56
N LYS A 436 16.41 8.81 -19.36
CA LYS A 436 15.83 7.59 -19.97
C LYS A 436 15.81 7.73 -21.49
N MET A 437 16.73 7.04 -22.15
CA MET A 437 16.86 7.06 -23.60
C MET A 437 15.52 6.60 -24.20
N ARG A 438 14.92 7.45 -25.02
CA ARG A 438 13.68 7.12 -25.72
C ARG A 438 13.93 5.87 -26.56
N THR A 439 13.07 4.87 -26.43
CA THR A 439 13.13 3.65 -27.24
C THR A 439 13.20 4.02 -28.73
N PRO A 440 14.17 3.50 -29.50
CA PRO A 440 14.26 3.77 -30.93
C PRO A 440 12.94 3.39 -31.63
N LYS A 441 12.53 4.21 -32.60
CA LYS A 441 11.26 4.02 -33.31
C LYS A 441 11.13 2.63 -33.94
N GLU A 442 12.23 2.09 -34.44
CA GLU A 442 12.30 0.73 -35.01
C GLU A 442 11.93 -0.37 -33.99
N VAL A 443 12.39 -0.22 -32.75
CA VAL A 443 12.10 -1.17 -31.66
C VAL A 443 10.63 -1.05 -31.23
N ASP A 444 10.13 0.18 -31.11
CA ASP A 444 8.72 0.45 -30.80
C ASP A 444 7.78 -0.09 -31.88
N ASP A 445 8.10 0.10 -33.16
CA ASP A 445 7.27 -0.33 -34.28
C ASP A 445 7.25 -1.87 -34.38
N ARG A 446 8.40 -2.53 -34.16
CA ARG A 446 8.47 -4.01 -34.09
C ARG A 446 7.68 -4.57 -32.90
N LEU A 447 7.68 -3.91 -31.74
CA LEU A 447 6.85 -4.33 -30.61
C LEU A 447 5.36 -4.18 -30.89
N LYS A 448 4.94 -3.11 -31.59
CA LYS A 448 3.54 -2.94 -31.97
C LYS A 448 3.09 -3.98 -32.99
N GLU A 449 3.98 -4.39 -33.90
CA GLU A 449 3.71 -5.48 -34.83
C GLU A 449 3.52 -6.81 -34.09
N MET A 450 4.41 -7.13 -33.14
CA MET A 450 4.31 -8.35 -32.32
C MET A 450 3.12 -8.36 -31.36
N PHE A 451 2.74 -7.20 -30.83
CA PHE A 451 1.65 -7.03 -29.87
C PHE A 451 0.62 -6.02 -30.39
N PRO A 452 -0.25 -6.41 -31.35
CA PRO A 452 -1.15 -5.49 -32.04
C PRO A 452 -2.34 -5.02 -31.20
N HIS A 453 -2.60 -5.66 -30.06
CA HIS A 453 -3.77 -5.37 -29.24
C HIS A 453 -3.52 -4.19 -28.29
N GLU A 454 -4.32 -3.13 -28.46
CA GLU A 454 -4.28 -1.94 -27.60
C GLU A 454 -5.41 -1.96 -26.58
N ARG A 455 -5.15 -1.49 -25.36
CA ARG A 455 -6.19 -1.28 -24.35
C ARG A 455 -6.82 0.10 -24.56
N ARG A 456 -8.16 0.16 -24.51
CA ARG A 456 -8.86 1.43 -24.40
C ARG A 456 -8.64 1.96 -22.99
N SER A 457 -8.06 3.15 -22.89
CA SER A 457 -7.96 3.86 -21.60
C SER A 457 -9.36 4.05 -21.02
N GLN A 458 -9.53 3.76 -19.72
CA GLN A 458 -10.80 3.93 -19.01
C GLN A 458 -11.13 5.40 -18.69
N SER A 459 -10.24 6.34 -19.04
CA SER A 459 -10.48 7.76 -18.89
C SER A 459 -11.59 8.25 -19.84
N LYS A 460 -12.59 8.96 -19.30
CA LYS A 460 -13.65 9.64 -20.08
C LYS A 460 -13.13 10.81 -20.94
N GLN A 461 -11.82 11.07 -20.96
CA GLN A 461 -11.25 12.12 -21.80
C GLN A 461 -11.22 11.70 -23.28
N LYS A 462 -11.75 12.57 -24.15
CA LYS A 462 -11.86 12.37 -25.60
C LYS A 462 -10.52 12.11 -26.33
N ASN A 463 -9.37 12.31 -25.68
CA ASN A 463 -8.02 12.11 -26.24
C ASN A 463 -7.17 11.13 -25.42
N ALA A 464 -7.79 10.17 -24.73
CA ALA A 464 -7.03 9.17 -23.99
C ALA A 464 -6.19 8.32 -24.97
N ARG A 465 -4.87 8.42 -24.84
CA ARG A 465 -3.90 7.71 -25.68
C ARG A 465 -4.17 6.22 -25.55
N LYS A 466 -4.32 5.52 -26.68
CA LYS A 466 -4.40 4.06 -26.66
C LYS A 466 -3.04 3.53 -26.20
N GLU A 467 -3.04 2.69 -25.19
CA GLU A 467 -1.81 2.16 -24.59
C GLU A 467 -1.65 0.70 -25.00
N ASN A 468 -0.46 0.40 -25.54
CA ASN A 468 -0.05 -0.97 -25.80
C ASN A 468 0.39 -1.59 -24.45
N PRO A 469 -0.25 -2.69 -24.00
CA PRO A 469 0.04 -3.28 -22.70
C PRO A 469 1.48 -3.80 -22.56
N ALA A 470 2.13 -4.22 -23.66
CA ALA A 470 3.52 -4.65 -23.63
C ALA A 470 4.47 -3.47 -23.38
N LEU A 471 4.25 -2.34 -24.08
CA LEU A 471 5.04 -1.12 -23.88
C LEU A 471 4.85 -0.52 -22.49
N ASP A 472 3.62 -0.57 -21.97
CA ASP A 472 3.31 -0.16 -20.59
C ASP A 472 4.04 -1.04 -19.56
N ALA A 473 4.01 -2.37 -19.72
CA ALA A 473 4.72 -3.29 -18.84
C ALA A 473 6.26 -3.11 -18.88
N ILE A 474 6.84 -2.89 -20.07
CA ILE A 474 8.27 -2.57 -20.22
C ILE A 474 8.60 -1.25 -19.51
N THR A 475 7.75 -0.24 -19.67
CA THR A 475 7.97 1.07 -19.06
C THR A 475 7.94 0.99 -17.54
N LYS A 476 6.93 0.31 -16.98
CA LYS A 476 6.79 0.11 -15.53
C LYS A 476 8.00 -0.63 -14.96
N LEU A 477 8.36 -1.77 -15.55
CA LEU A 477 9.50 -2.54 -15.06
C LEU A 477 10.83 -1.77 -15.16
N ALA A 478 11.03 -1.02 -16.24
CA ALA A 478 12.20 -0.15 -16.37
C ALA A 478 12.24 0.94 -15.31
N ASP A 479 11.09 1.57 -15.04
CA ASP A 479 10.98 2.63 -14.06
C ASP A 479 11.24 2.09 -12.64
N ASP A 480 10.75 0.90 -12.32
CA ASP A 480 11.00 0.23 -11.04
C ASP A 480 12.48 -0.14 -10.87
N LEU A 481 13.11 -0.75 -11.88
CA LEU A 481 14.54 -1.09 -11.85
C LEU A 481 15.45 0.15 -11.72
N SER A 482 15.06 1.27 -12.33
CA SER A 482 15.77 2.54 -12.21
C SER A 482 15.53 3.28 -10.90
N SER A 483 14.52 2.89 -10.12
CA SER A 483 14.19 3.58 -8.86
C SER A 483 15.15 3.24 -7.70
N GLU A 484 15.94 2.18 -7.86
CA GLU A 484 16.81 1.65 -6.83
C GLU A 484 18.29 1.72 -7.21
N SER A 485 19.15 1.76 -6.19
CA SER A 485 20.58 1.52 -6.34
C SER A 485 20.88 0.05 -6.03
N TRP A 486 21.73 -0.57 -6.84
CA TRP A 486 21.96 -2.02 -6.82
C TRP A 486 23.38 -2.35 -6.37
N LEU A 487 23.53 -3.44 -5.64
CA LEU A 487 24.83 -4.04 -5.33
C LEU A 487 25.01 -5.31 -6.15
N LEU A 488 25.99 -5.31 -7.04
CA LEU A 488 26.29 -6.42 -7.93
C LEU A 488 26.83 -7.63 -7.18
N THR A 489 26.21 -8.79 -7.39
CA THR A 489 26.59 -10.10 -6.81
C THR A 489 27.40 -10.97 -7.79
N VAL A 490 27.67 -10.46 -8.99
CA VAL A 490 28.44 -11.16 -10.02
C VAL A 490 29.94 -11.25 -9.69
N ARG A 491 30.68 -12.08 -10.44
CA ARG A 491 32.14 -12.17 -10.35
C ARG A 491 32.81 -10.84 -10.64
N ASP A 492 33.98 -10.61 -10.04
CA ASP A 492 34.76 -9.38 -10.21
C ASP A 492 35.10 -9.07 -11.67
N GLU A 493 35.22 -10.10 -12.52
CA GLU A 493 35.47 -9.95 -13.97
C GLU A 493 34.31 -9.25 -14.71
N LEU A 494 33.07 -9.44 -14.27
CA LEU A 494 31.87 -8.88 -14.90
C LEU A 494 31.57 -7.46 -14.43
N VAL A 495 32.11 -7.05 -13.27
CA VAL A 495 31.87 -5.72 -12.69
C VAL A 495 32.38 -4.60 -13.61
N PRO A 496 33.63 -4.62 -14.12
CA PRO A 496 34.13 -3.61 -15.06
C PRO A 496 33.35 -3.56 -16.37
N ILE A 497 32.88 -4.71 -16.86
CA ILE A 497 32.15 -4.80 -18.15
C ILE A 497 30.83 -4.04 -18.07
N VAL A 498 30.14 -4.14 -16.93
CA VAL A 498 28.81 -3.58 -16.75
C VAL A 498 28.85 -2.17 -16.17
N ASN A 499 29.87 -1.85 -15.38
CA ASN A 499 30.02 -0.54 -14.72
C ASN A 499 31.03 0.38 -15.44
N HIS A 500 31.19 0.24 -16.76
CA HIS A 500 32.07 1.09 -17.59
C HIS A 500 33.50 1.26 -17.02
N ASN A 501 34.15 0.16 -16.66
CA ASN A 501 35.47 0.07 -16.03
C ASN A 501 35.57 0.60 -14.58
N ASN A 502 34.45 0.88 -13.92
CA ASN A 502 34.42 1.15 -12.48
C ASN A 502 34.48 -0.17 -11.69
N LEU A 503 35.39 -0.25 -10.72
CA LEU A 503 35.54 -1.42 -9.83
C LEU A 503 34.47 -1.45 -8.73
N SER A 504 33.69 -0.39 -8.58
CA SER A 504 32.58 -0.34 -7.63
C SER A 504 31.51 -1.37 -7.97
N ARG A 505 31.08 -2.15 -6.96
CA ARG A 505 29.93 -3.05 -7.07
C ARG A 505 28.58 -2.31 -6.96
N THR A 506 28.59 -1.02 -6.66
CA THR A 506 27.37 -0.21 -6.71
C THR A 506 27.05 0.09 -8.16
N TYR A 507 25.82 -0.25 -8.57
CA TYR A 507 25.33 -0.18 -9.92
C TYR A 507 23.98 0.53 -9.97
N VAL A 508 23.78 1.31 -11.02
CA VAL A 508 22.50 1.96 -11.33
C VAL A 508 22.05 1.43 -12.68
N ALA A 509 20.74 1.22 -12.85
CA ALA A 509 20.21 0.74 -14.11
C ALA A 509 20.66 1.66 -15.27
N PRO A 510 21.06 1.09 -16.42
CA PRO A 510 21.60 1.87 -17.52
C PRO A 510 20.51 2.69 -18.21
N ASP A 511 20.89 3.79 -18.87
CA ASP A 511 19.96 4.69 -19.56
C ASP A 511 19.16 3.99 -20.68
N ASP A 512 19.71 2.91 -21.23
CA ASP A 512 19.11 2.09 -22.29
C ASP A 512 18.29 0.90 -21.75
N ILE A 513 18.01 0.83 -20.44
CA ILE A 513 17.29 -0.28 -19.81
C ILE A 513 15.96 -0.62 -20.49
N LYS A 514 15.23 0.40 -20.97
CA LYS A 514 13.99 0.23 -21.73
C LYS A 514 14.24 -0.50 -23.06
N VAL A 515 15.33 -0.20 -23.74
CA VAL A 515 15.73 -0.87 -24.98
C VAL A 515 16.13 -2.31 -24.71
N GLN A 516 16.87 -2.57 -23.62
CA GLN A 516 17.26 -3.93 -23.24
C GLN A 516 16.05 -4.80 -22.89
N LEU A 517 15.08 -4.27 -22.13
CA LEU A 517 13.83 -4.96 -21.81
C LEU A 517 12.98 -5.20 -23.06
N SER A 518 12.90 -4.23 -23.97
CA SER A 518 12.23 -4.42 -25.26
C SER A 518 12.84 -5.56 -26.09
N LYS A 519 14.18 -5.62 -26.16
CA LYS A 519 14.90 -6.73 -26.83
C LYS A 519 14.61 -8.07 -26.16
N LEU A 520 14.58 -8.12 -24.83
CA LEU A 520 14.22 -9.35 -24.09
C LEU A 520 12.83 -9.85 -24.46
N VAL A 521 11.84 -8.95 -24.48
CA VAL A 521 10.45 -9.30 -24.84
C VAL A 521 10.38 -9.83 -26.27
N MET A 522 11.10 -9.22 -27.21
CA MET A 522 11.20 -9.73 -28.59
C MET A 522 11.81 -11.13 -28.64
N ILE A 523 12.92 -11.37 -27.94
CA ILE A 523 13.58 -12.69 -27.88
C ILE A 523 12.61 -13.75 -27.36
N ILE A 524 11.91 -13.46 -26.26
CA ILE A 524 10.93 -14.39 -25.68
C ILE A 524 9.81 -14.69 -26.67
N GLN A 525 9.32 -13.68 -27.39
CA GLN A 525 8.26 -13.84 -28.37
C GLN A 525 8.72 -14.66 -29.59
N ASP A 526 9.92 -14.40 -30.10
CA ASP A 526 10.51 -15.14 -31.22
C ASP A 526 10.68 -16.63 -30.86
N ILE A 527 11.15 -16.93 -29.63
CA ILE A 527 11.23 -18.31 -29.13
C ILE A 527 9.84 -18.96 -29.07
N LYS A 528 8.81 -18.24 -28.61
CA LYS A 528 7.43 -18.76 -28.56
C LYS A 528 6.92 -19.10 -29.96
N LEU A 529 7.15 -18.22 -30.94
CA LEU A 529 6.73 -18.43 -32.31
C LEU A 529 7.41 -19.64 -32.95
N ASN A 530 8.72 -19.78 -32.78
CA ASN A 530 9.47 -20.92 -33.32
C ASN A 530 8.97 -22.27 -32.76
N ARG A 531 8.67 -22.33 -31.45
CA ARG A 531 8.13 -23.56 -30.84
C ARG A 531 6.72 -23.92 -31.29
N VAL A 532 5.92 -22.92 -31.67
CA VAL A 532 4.61 -23.17 -32.27
C VAL A 532 4.80 -23.76 -33.67
N GLN A 533 5.71 -23.19 -34.46
CA GLN A 533 6.02 -23.70 -35.80
C GLN A 533 6.64 -25.10 -35.80
N GLU A 534 7.44 -25.48 -34.82
CA GLU A 534 7.98 -26.84 -34.70
C GLU A 534 6.95 -27.91 -34.29
N LYS A 535 5.80 -27.49 -33.75
CA LYS A 535 4.72 -28.40 -33.29
C LYS A 535 3.63 -28.62 -34.35
N PHE A 536 3.62 -27.84 -35.42
CA PHE A 536 2.73 -27.96 -36.58
C PHE A 536 3.52 -28.42 -37.79
#